data_AF-A0A251VGX6-F1
#
_entry.id   AF-A0A251VGX6-F1
#
_cell.length_a   1.000
_cell.length_b   1.000
_cell.length_c   1.000
_cell.angle_alpha   90.00
_cell.angle_beta   90.00
_cell.angle_gamma   90.00
#
_symmetry.space_group_name_H-M   'P 1'
#
loop_
_entity.id
_entity.type
_entity.pdbx_description
1 polymer ?
#
loop_
_entity_poly.entity_id
_entity_poly.type
_entity_poly.pdbx_seq_one_letter_code
_entity_poly.pdbx_strand_id
1 'polypeptide(L)'
;MENQKEIEKLHPLFKEDDSRDQHLDALFQDTTPPLCSYEHNMQELADIESQYSELILPRAPSDHGGVAKTESSDRRKLSTDEVIRLGGERFIQSRSSTSMNEMLISTHPYPVSFSGLSDQELKDVQLIENLLLSSEKVAHQQFDRSRKLLDQCDVLASSSGNPIQRIVYYFSKSLREKIDKETGRIPPFTGSGKKQENDTQGRTINTTMTLLSIYQKLPFYQAGHFSGVQALVDRVSRSKRVHVIELAIRQGVQTMILMQALASQPDFPIKHLKVTAVGTGHEQEIKKTGDRLKSFAESIKLSFSYKVVIVKDMLDFNRDLLELDPREALGVFSLYGLWSLITQQDRLESLMKVIKSINPRVMVMCEVAANLNSPNFVNRLIEALFYYGAVFDSLEDCMDREDENRGVTESIYLGEAIRSMVAADGAERVIRHVSIDVWRKFFARFGMKEIGFSVSSLSQAKLVAKKFSCGSSCTFDTDGKSVIIGWKGTPIESLSAWEFS
;
A
#
# COMPACT_ATOMS: atom_id res chain seq x y z
N MET A 1 7.08 -54.92 -43.22
CA MET A 1 6.03 -54.91 -42.20
C MET A 1 6.45 -55.90 -41.15
N GLU A 2 7.09 -55.40 -40.10
CA GLU A 2 6.56 -55.38 -38.71
C GLU A 2 7.71 -56.02 -37.90
N ASN A 3 8.18 -55.52 -36.77
CA ASN A 3 7.52 -54.74 -35.76
C ASN A 3 8.52 -53.79 -35.11
N GLN A 4 8.08 -52.54 -35.04
CA GLN A 4 8.71 -51.41 -34.39
C GLN A 4 8.11 -51.26 -32.99
N LYS A 5 8.38 -52.24 -32.11
CA LYS A 5 7.92 -52.26 -30.71
C LYS A 5 8.83 -53.11 -29.84
N GLU A 6 10.03 -52.64 -29.48
CA GLU A 6 10.71 -53.12 -28.25
C GLU A 6 11.92 -52.31 -27.76
N ILE A 7 11.89 -50.98 -27.83
CA ILE A 7 12.85 -50.16 -27.06
C ILE A 7 12.09 -49.01 -26.41
N GLU A 8 11.52 -49.28 -25.22
CA GLU A 8 11.25 -48.31 -24.14
C GLU A 8 10.56 -49.04 -22.97
N LYS A 9 11.27 -50.02 -22.40
CA LYS A 9 11.07 -50.44 -21.01
C LYS A 9 12.19 -49.81 -20.21
N LEU A 10 11.89 -48.73 -19.47
CA LEU A 10 12.43 -48.33 -18.16
C LEU A 10 12.23 -46.82 -17.91
N HIS A 11 11.07 -46.43 -17.36
CA HIS A 11 10.92 -45.27 -16.47
C HIS A 11 9.52 -45.29 -15.79
N PRO A 12 9.44 -45.50 -14.47
CA PRO A 12 8.34 -44.99 -13.65
C PRO A 12 8.83 -43.80 -12.81
N LEU A 13 7.89 -42.96 -12.36
CA LEU A 13 8.03 -41.75 -11.52
C LEU A 13 8.17 -40.45 -12.31
N PHE A 14 7.03 -39.81 -12.56
CA PHE A 14 6.69 -38.44 -12.11
C PHE A 14 5.26 -38.18 -12.60
N LYS A 15 4.25 -38.51 -11.76
CA LYS A 15 2.95 -37.85 -11.85
C LYS A 15 3.05 -36.61 -10.98
N GLU A 16 3.22 -35.46 -11.64
CA GLU A 16 3.03 -34.17 -10.97
C GLU A 16 1.55 -34.03 -10.60
N ASP A 17 1.34 -33.65 -9.34
CA ASP A 17 0.06 -33.47 -8.69
C ASP A 17 -0.48 -32.07 -9.03
N ASP A 18 -1.44 -32.05 -9.95
CA ASP A 18 -2.13 -30.89 -10.57
C ASP A 18 -3.07 -30.14 -9.58
N SER A 19 -3.00 -30.46 -8.29
CA SER A 19 -3.88 -29.91 -7.24
C SER A 19 -3.35 -28.63 -6.58
N ARG A 20 -2.13 -28.18 -6.91
CA ARG A 20 -1.50 -26.98 -6.31
C ARG A 20 -1.84 -25.66 -7.00
N ASP A 21 -2.34 -25.68 -8.23
CA ASP A 21 -2.60 -24.47 -9.01
C ASP A 21 -3.92 -23.77 -8.63
N GLN A 22 -4.90 -24.49 -8.06
CA GLN A 22 -6.18 -23.90 -7.62
C GLN A 22 -6.08 -23.05 -6.34
N HIS A 23 -4.97 -23.12 -5.59
CA HIS A 23 -4.83 -22.42 -4.30
C HIS A 23 -4.27 -20.99 -4.44
N LEU A 24 -3.65 -20.69 -5.58
CA LEU A 24 -2.97 -19.43 -5.87
C LEU A 24 -3.91 -18.27 -6.09
N ASP A 25 -4.94 -18.54 -6.87
CA ASP A 25 -6.02 -17.62 -7.17
C ASP A 25 -6.71 -17.15 -5.87
N ALA A 26 -7.02 -18.06 -4.95
CA ALA A 26 -7.65 -17.69 -3.66
C ALA A 26 -6.79 -16.78 -2.75
N LEU A 27 -5.46 -16.76 -2.90
CA LEU A 27 -4.57 -15.98 -2.02
C LEU A 27 -4.56 -14.49 -2.38
N PHE A 28 -4.77 -14.16 -3.67
CA PHE A 28 -4.66 -12.79 -4.19
C PHE A 28 -5.87 -12.33 -5.03
N GLN A 29 -6.80 -13.23 -5.38
CA GLN A 29 -7.95 -12.90 -6.21
C GLN A 29 -9.20 -12.51 -5.42
N ASP A 30 -9.88 -11.61 -6.12
CA ASP A 30 -11.30 -11.29 -6.14
C ASP A 30 -12.01 -12.35 -6.99
N THR A 31 -12.81 -13.24 -6.37
CA THR A 31 -13.30 -14.51 -6.97
C THR A 31 -14.79 -14.51 -7.36
N THR A 32 -15.35 -13.41 -7.89
CA THR A 32 -16.77 -13.44 -8.32
C THR A 32 -16.94 -13.42 -9.85
N PRO A 33 -17.53 -14.47 -10.46
CA PRO A 33 -18.10 -14.41 -11.81
C PRO A 33 -19.38 -13.54 -11.82
N PRO A 34 -19.83 -13.04 -12.99
CA PRO A 34 -20.97 -12.13 -13.06
C PRO A 34 -22.31 -12.85 -12.82
N LEU A 35 -23.13 -12.25 -11.93
CA LEU A 35 -24.61 -12.24 -11.85
C LEU A 35 -25.40 -13.29 -11.01
N CYS A 36 -26.31 -12.71 -10.18
CA CYS A 36 -27.64 -13.13 -9.69
C CYS A 36 -27.84 -14.24 -8.62
N SER A 37 -28.34 -13.86 -7.43
CA SER A 37 -29.77 -13.99 -7.08
C SER A 37 -30.13 -13.26 -5.76
N TYR A 38 -31.40 -12.85 -5.65
CA TYR A 38 -31.96 -11.80 -4.80
C TYR A 38 -32.29 -12.22 -3.34
N GLU A 39 -31.51 -13.12 -2.73
CA GLU A 39 -31.72 -13.56 -1.33
C GLU A 39 -30.50 -13.35 -0.42
N HIS A 40 -29.36 -12.88 -0.96
CA HIS A 40 -28.12 -12.70 -0.19
C HIS A 40 -28.00 -11.38 0.57
N ASN A 41 -28.91 -10.43 0.35
CA ASN A 41 -28.77 -9.08 0.91
C ASN A 41 -28.82 -9.10 2.46
N MET A 42 -29.66 -9.91 3.11
CA MET A 42 -29.78 -9.87 4.58
C MET A 42 -28.56 -10.41 5.34
N GLN A 43 -27.86 -11.41 4.79
CA GLN A 43 -26.64 -11.96 5.39
C GLN A 43 -25.47 -10.97 5.21
N GLU A 44 -25.36 -10.37 4.02
CA GLU A 44 -24.36 -9.36 3.70
C GLU A 44 -24.53 -8.09 4.56
N LEU A 45 -25.77 -7.74 4.95
CA LEU A 45 -26.05 -6.64 5.87
C LEU A 45 -25.48 -6.89 7.29
N ALA A 46 -25.65 -8.09 7.83
CA ALA A 46 -25.14 -8.48 9.14
C ALA A 46 -23.61 -8.62 9.15
N ASP A 47 -23.04 -9.12 8.05
CA ASP A 47 -21.60 -9.20 7.86
C ASP A 47 -20.97 -7.81 7.80
N ILE A 48 -21.59 -6.85 7.09
CA ILE A 48 -21.12 -5.46 7.05
C ILE A 48 -21.20 -4.80 8.44
N GLU A 49 -22.28 -5.01 9.20
CA GLU A 49 -22.39 -4.45 10.56
C GLU A 49 -21.36 -5.05 11.52
N SER A 50 -21.15 -6.37 11.47
CA SER A 50 -20.12 -7.06 12.26
C SER A 50 -18.72 -6.58 11.89
N GLN A 51 -18.41 -6.49 10.60
CA GLN A 51 -17.10 -6.08 10.09
C GLN A 51 -16.83 -4.58 10.35
N TYR A 52 -17.86 -3.73 10.20
CA TYR A 52 -17.74 -2.33 10.57
C TYR A 52 -17.50 -2.16 12.07
N SER A 53 -18.19 -2.96 12.89
CA SER A 53 -17.98 -2.99 14.34
C SER A 53 -16.55 -3.42 14.70
N GLU A 54 -16.00 -4.43 14.02
CA GLU A 54 -14.59 -4.84 14.19
C GLU A 54 -13.58 -3.74 13.82
N LEU A 55 -13.89 -2.93 12.81
CA LEU A 55 -13.03 -1.81 12.38
C LEU A 55 -13.14 -0.59 13.30
N ILE A 56 -14.29 -0.38 13.94
CA ILE A 56 -14.47 0.68 14.96
C ILE A 56 -13.76 0.31 16.27
N LEU A 57 -13.61 -0.98 16.61
CA LEU A 57 -13.00 -1.39 17.87
C LEU A 57 -11.56 -0.82 18.01
N PRO A 58 -11.22 -0.22 19.18
CA PRO A 58 -9.87 0.27 19.41
C PRO A 58 -8.89 -0.90 19.32
N ARG A 59 -7.88 -0.78 18.44
CA ARG A 59 -6.69 -1.65 18.53
C ARG A 59 -5.98 -1.33 19.84
N ALA A 60 -5.57 -2.37 20.57
CA ALA A 60 -5.06 -2.24 21.94
C ALA A 60 -4.02 -1.12 22.05
N PRO A 61 -4.10 -0.24 23.08
CA PRO A 61 -3.13 0.84 23.24
C PRO A 61 -1.75 0.27 23.55
N SER A 62 -0.72 0.83 22.91
CA SER A 62 0.65 0.72 23.42
C SER A 62 0.79 1.63 24.65
N ASP A 63 1.22 1.04 25.75
CA ASP A 63 1.25 1.63 27.09
C ASP A 63 2.25 2.78 27.18
N HIS A 64 1.77 4.03 27.10
CA HIS A 64 2.56 5.23 27.38
C HIS A 64 1.84 6.11 28.40
N GLY A 65 2.17 5.87 29.68
CA GLY A 65 1.73 6.68 30.80
C GLY A 65 2.27 8.12 30.75
N GLY A 66 1.34 9.07 30.76
CA GLY A 66 1.62 10.50 30.92
C GLY A 66 0.60 11.11 31.88
N VAL A 67 1.10 11.68 32.97
CA VAL A 67 0.37 12.21 34.14
C VAL A 67 -0.59 13.35 33.75
N ALA A 68 -1.81 13.30 34.30
CA ALA A 68 -2.85 14.30 34.13
C ALA A 68 -2.47 15.67 34.76
N LYS A 69 -2.73 16.74 33.99
CA LYS A 69 -2.91 18.11 34.51
C LYS A 69 -4.14 18.73 33.83
N THR A 70 -5.17 19.00 34.64
CA THR A 70 -6.26 19.96 34.43
C THR A 70 -5.68 21.39 34.41
N GLU A 71 -6.19 22.41 33.71
CA GLU A 71 -7.41 22.65 32.95
C GLU A 71 -7.17 23.90 32.05
N SER A 72 -7.46 23.81 30.75
CA SER A 72 -7.99 24.91 29.93
C SER A 72 -9.04 24.26 29.03
N SER A 73 -10.25 24.85 28.92
CA SER A 73 -11.33 24.30 28.10
C SER A 73 -11.12 24.59 26.60
N ASP A 74 -9.91 24.37 26.10
CA ASP A 74 -9.67 24.28 24.66
C ASP A 74 -10.24 22.95 24.21
N ARG A 75 -11.46 23.03 23.69
CA ARG A 75 -12.16 21.89 23.12
C ARG A 75 -11.27 21.25 22.05
N ARG A 76 -10.81 20.02 22.31
CA ARG A 76 -9.99 19.26 21.37
C ARG A 76 -10.80 19.04 20.08
N LYS A 77 -10.29 19.57 18.97
CA LYS A 77 -10.80 19.28 17.62
C LYS A 77 -10.66 17.79 17.34
N LEU A 78 -11.69 17.18 16.75
CA LEU A 78 -11.63 15.78 16.34
C LEU A 78 -10.54 15.54 15.27
N SER A 79 -9.86 14.41 15.38
CA SER A 79 -8.98 13.89 14.35
C SER A 79 -9.77 13.32 13.18
N THR A 80 -9.12 13.18 12.03
CA THR A 80 -9.72 12.58 10.83
C THR A 80 -10.23 11.16 11.09
N ASP A 81 -9.49 10.33 11.83
CA ASP A 81 -9.93 8.98 12.22
C ASP A 81 -11.17 9.02 13.12
N GLU A 82 -11.19 9.89 14.14
CA GLU A 82 -12.36 10.05 15.03
C GLU A 82 -13.61 10.46 14.25
N VAL A 83 -13.50 11.37 13.28
CA VAL A 83 -14.62 11.76 12.42
C VAL A 83 -15.09 10.60 11.54
N ILE A 84 -14.18 9.82 10.97
CA ILE A 84 -14.54 8.64 10.17
C ILE A 84 -15.29 7.62 11.04
N ARG A 85 -14.81 7.33 12.25
CA ARG A 85 -15.47 6.41 13.19
C ARG A 85 -16.88 6.89 13.56
N LEU A 86 -17.04 8.17 13.90
CA LEU A 86 -18.35 8.75 14.24
C LEU A 86 -19.33 8.73 13.07
N GLY A 87 -18.87 9.03 11.85
CA GLY A 87 -19.70 8.90 10.63
C GLY A 87 -20.12 7.45 10.38
N GLY A 88 -19.24 6.52 10.73
CA GLY A 88 -19.50 5.09 10.80
C GLY A 88 -20.57 4.64 11.77
N GLU A 89 -20.47 5.10 13.02
CA GLU A 89 -21.46 4.83 14.05
C GLU A 89 -22.84 5.36 13.64
N ARG A 90 -22.90 6.56 13.04
CA ARG A 90 -24.13 7.09 12.46
C ARG A 90 -24.68 6.24 11.33
N PHE A 91 -23.79 5.79 10.44
CA PHE A 91 -24.18 4.86 9.38
C PHE A 91 -24.87 3.61 9.96
N ILE A 92 -24.30 2.97 10.99
CA ILE A 92 -24.92 1.81 11.67
C ILE A 92 -26.29 2.20 12.26
N GLN A 93 -26.35 3.29 13.04
CA GLN A 93 -27.60 3.75 13.68
C GLN A 93 -28.73 3.99 12.66
N SER A 94 -28.40 4.63 11.52
CA SER A 94 -29.33 4.89 10.41
C SER A 94 -29.85 3.60 9.77
N ARG A 95 -29.08 2.50 9.77
CA ARG A 95 -29.58 1.18 9.35
C ARG A 95 -30.54 0.59 10.39
N SER A 96 -30.17 0.62 11.67
CA SER A 96 -30.97 0.05 12.74
C SER A 96 -32.34 0.73 12.87
N SER A 97 -32.40 2.05 12.68
CA SER A 97 -33.67 2.80 12.67
C SER A 97 -34.57 2.50 11.47
N THR A 98 -34.00 2.00 10.36
CA THR A 98 -34.78 1.60 9.19
C THR A 98 -35.31 0.16 9.33
N SER A 99 -34.71 -0.65 10.20
CA SER A 99 -35.04 -2.07 10.40
C SER A 99 -36.04 -2.34 11.52
N MET A 100 -36.28 -1.41 12.45
CA MET A 100 -37.17 -1.64 13.60
C MET A 100 -38.05 -0.43 13.90
N ASN A 101 -39.34 -0.58 13.61
CA ASN A 101 -40.37 0.16 14.33
C ASN A 101 -40.28 -0.27 15.81
N GLU A 102 -40.07 0.71 16.70
CA GLU A 102 -40.30 0.68 18.16
C GLU A 102 -40.16 -0.68 18.88
N MET A 103 -38.98 -0.96 19.43
CA MET A 103 -38.75 -1.39 20.82
C MET A 103 -37.38 -2.05 20.94
N LEU A 104 -36.66 -1.69 22.00
CA LEU A 104 -35.34 -2.16 22.41
C LEU A 104 -34.18 -1.39 21.77
N ILE A 105 -33.86 -0.28 22.44
CA ILE A 105 -32.54 0.33 22.51
C ILE A 105 -31.56 -0.80 22.87
N SER A 106 -30.91 -1.38 21.86
CA SER A 106 -29.85 -2.36 22.06
C SER A 106 -28.67 -1.63 22.69
N THR A 107 -28.29 -2.11 23.86
CA THR A 107 -27.13 -1.74 24.67
C THR A 107 -25.83 -1.95 23.89
N HIS A 108 -25.41 -0.97 23.09
CA HIS A 108 -24.01 -0.81 22.73
C HIS A 108 -23.24 -0.18 23.91
N PRO A 109 -22.00 -0.61 24.21
CA PRO A 109 -21.25 -0.16 25.39
C PRO A 109 -20.83 1.31 25.35
N TYR A 110 -21.12 2.07 24.28
CA TYR A 110 -20.90 3.52 24.22
C TYR A 110 -21.99 4.20 23.39
N PRO A 111 -23.06 4.75 23.99
CA PRO A 111 -23.83 5.79 23.32
C PRO A 111 -22.98 7.05 23.36
N VAL A 112 -22.20 7.31 22.29
CA VAL A 112 -21.48 8.57 22.17
C VAL A 112 -22.52 9.66 21.99
N SER A 113 -22.73 10.44 23.05
CA SER A 113 -23.58 11.62 23.00
C SER A 113 -22.95 12.59 21.99
N PHE A 114 -23.54 12.73 20.79
CA PHE A 114 -23.14 13.73 19.78
C PHE A 114 -23.34 15.19 20.27
N SER A 115 -23.85 15.37 21.49
CA SER A 115 -23.92 16.65 22.17
C SER A 115 -22.51 17.21 22.36
N GLY A 116 -22.26 18.36 21.76
CA GLY A 116 -20.98 19.05 21.88
C GLY A 116 -20.02 18.84 20.71
N LEU A 117 -20.50 18.47 19.51
CA LEU A 117 -19.77 18.64 18.25
C LEU A 117 -19.91 20.08 17.71
N SER A 118 -18.91 20.60 16.98
CA SER A 118 -19.05 21.88 16.26
C SER A 118 -19.85 21.68 14.99
N ASP A 119 -20.40 22.77 14.42
CA ASP A 119 -21.13 22.72 13.15
C ASP A 119 -20.30 22.11 12.02
N GLN A 120 -18.99 22.37 11.98
CA GLN A 120 -18.10 21.80 10.98
C GLN A 120 -17.90 20.30 11.21
N GLU A 121 -17.65 19.86 12.45
CA GLU A 121 -17.51 18.43 12.76
C GLU A 121 -18.80 17.66 12.49
N LEU A 122 -19.98 18.25 12.76
CA LEU A 122 -21.26 17.65 12.41
C LEU A 122 -21.41 17.47 10.90
N LYS A 123 -20.99 18.46 10.10
CA LYS A 123 -20.98 18.36 8.63
C LYS A 123 -19.98 17.31 8.13
N ASP A 124 -18.80 17.23 8.74
CA ASP A 124 -17.78 16.26 8.37
C ASP A 124 -18.22 14.82 8.72
N VAL A 125 -18.86 14.62 9.87
CA VAL A 125 -19.49 13.35 10.24
C VAL A 125 -20.62 12.98 9.26
N GLN A 126 -21.45 13.95 8.86
CA GLN A 126 -22.51 13.74 7.86
C GLN A 126 -21.95 13.37 6.49
N LEU A 127 -20.82 13.96 6.09
CA LEU A 127 -20.14 13.64 4.83
C LEU A 127 -19.72 12.16 4.79
N ILE A 128 -19.13 11.66 5.88
CA ILE A 128 -18.75 10.25 6.00
C ILE A 128 -19.97 9.34 5.99
N GLU A 129 -21.00 9.66 6.78
CA GLU A 129 -22.26 8.90 6.81
C GLU A 129 -22.88 8.79 5.41
N ASN A 130 -23.03 9.92 4.70
CA ASN A 130 -23.59 9.96 3.37
C ASN A 130 -22.76 9.15 2.36
N LEU A 131 -21.44 9.20 2.48
CA LEU A 131 -20.53 8.41 1.64
C LEU A 131 -20.73 6.90 1.86
N LEU A 132 -20.81 6.46 3.12
CA LEU A 132 -21.01 5.05 3.49
C LEU A 132 -22.41 4.55 3.10
N LEU A 133 -23.46 5.35 3.33
CA LEU A 133 -24.80 5.03 2.83
C LEU A 133 -24.81 4.93 1.30
N SER A 134 -24.10 5.82 0.61
CA SER A 134 -24.04 5.82 -0.85
C SER A 134 -23.35 4.59 -1.40
N SER A 135 -22.20 4.19 -0.82
CA SER A 135 -21.48 2.99 -1.25
C SER A 135 -22.29 1.71 -1.06
N GLU A 136 -23.06 1.62 0.03
CA GLU A 136 -24.02 0.54 0.27
C GLU A 136 -25.10 0.53 -0.82
N LYS A 137 -25.67 1.70 -1.17
CA LYS A 137 -26.65 1.79 -2.27
C LYS A 137 -26.06 1.37 -3.60
N VAL A 138 -24.79 1.68 -3.87
CA VAL A 138 -24.08 1.18 -5.07
C VAL A 138 -23.96 -0.34 -5.05
N ALA A 139 -23.58 -0.93 -3.92
CA ALA A 139 -23.46 -2.39 -3.78
C ALA A 139 -24.79 -3.12 -4.08
N HIS A 140 -25.92 -2.55 -3.66
CA HIS A 140 -27.25 -3.08 -3.94
C HIS A 140 -27.88 -2.57 -5.25
N GLN A 141 -27.10 -1.97 -6.15
CA GLN A 141 -27.55 -1.41 -7.43
C GLN A 141 -28.68 -0.36 -7.33
N GLN A 142 -28.83 0.28 -6.16
CA GLN A 142 -29.79 1.36 -5.91
C GLN A 142 -29.20 2.71 -6.34
N PHE A 143 -28.81 2.81 -7.62
CA PHE A 143 -28.01 3.91 -8.16
C PHE A 143 -28.66 5.29 -8.03
N ASP A 144 -29.97 5.42 -8.20
CA ASP A 144 -30.65 6.71 -8.04
C ASP A 144 -30.64 7.21 -6.58
N ARG A 145 -30.72 6.29 -5.61
CA ARG A 145 -30.61 6.63 -4.19
C ARG A 145 -29.18 7.02 -3.83
N SER A 146 -28.20 6.28 -4.36
CA SER A 146 -26.78 6.62 -4.23
C SER A 146 -26.50 8.03 -4.78
N ARG A 147 -26.97 8.36 -5.99
CA ARG A 147 -26.76 9.69 -6.58
C ARG A 147 -27.28 10.83 -5.70
N LYS A 148 -28.46 10.68 -5.10
CA LYS A 148 -29.02 11.69 -4.17
C LYS A 148 -28.14 11.90 -2.94
N LEU A 149 -27.55 10.84 -2.39
CA LEU A 149 -26.60 10.95 -1.27
C LEU A 149 -25.30 11.63 -1.70
N LEU A 150 -24.80 11.31 -2.91
CA LEU A 150 -23.62 11.96 -3.48
C LEU A 150 -23.88 13.44 -3.79
N ASP A 151 -25.10 13.81 -4.18
CA ASP A 151 -25.46 15.22 -4.40
C ASP A 151 -25.37 16.02 -3.09
N GLN A 152 -25.70 15.40 -1.95
CA GLN A 152 -25.49 16.01 -0.63
C GLN A 152 -24.00 16.08 -0.27
N CYS A 153 -23.21 15.06 -0.63
CA CYS A 153 -21.76 15.12 -0.47
C CYS A 153 -21.15 16.28 -1.25
N ASP A 154 -21.56 16.51 -2.50
CA ASP A 154 -21.00 17.57 -3.36
C ASP A 154 -21.24 18.99 -2.82
N VAL A 155 -22.30 19.18 -2.02
CA VAL A 155 -22.58 20.47 -1.36
C VAL A 155 -21.57 20.77 -0.23
N LEU A 156 -21.05 19.73 0.41
CA LEU A 156 -20.24 19.84 1.64
C LEU A 156 -18.75 19.52 1.41
N ALA A 157 -18.44 18.67 0.43
CA ALA A 157 -17.10 18.24 0.09
C ALA A 157 -16.37 19.28 -0.76
N SER A 158 -15.04 19.31 -0.65
CA SER A 158 -14.20 20.28 -1.37
C SER A 158 -12.80 19.74 -1.51
N SER A 159 -12.20 19.89 -2.70
CA SER A 159 -10.82 19.52 -2.97
C SER A 159 -9.78 20.40 -2.25
N SER A 160 -10.19 21.54 -1.68
CA SER A 160 -9.32 22.45 -0.90
C SER A 160 -9.75 22.59 0.56
N GLY A 161 -10.74 21.80 0.99
CA GLY A 161 -11.30 21.84 2.33
C GLY A 161 -10.40 21.22 3.41
N ASN A 162 -11.00 20.78 4.51
CA ASN A 162 -10.33 19.96 5.52
C ASN A 162 -10.09 18.51 4.99
N PRO A 163 -9.31 17.66 5.67
CA PRO A 163 -9.03 16.30 5.21
C PRO A 163 -10.28 15.45 4.88
N ILE A 164 -11.34 15.56 5.67
CA ILE A 164 -12.61 14.84 5.43
C ILE A 164 -13.31 15.34 4.17
N GLN A 165 -13.37 16.66 3.97
CA GLN A 165 -13.94 17.23 2.75
C GLN A 165 -13.16 16.81 1.50
N ARG A 166 -11.82 16.77 1.58
CA ARG A 166 -10.96 16.38 0.46
C ARG A 166 -11.08 14.89 0.15
N ILE A 167 -11.06 14.02 1.17
CA ILE A 167 -11.19 12.57 0.93
C ILE A 167 -12.56 12.23 0.34
N VAL A 168 -13.64 12.79 0.89
CA VAL A 168 -15.00 12.53 0.42
C VAL A 168 -15.20 13.07 -1.00
N TYR A 169 -14.54 14.17 -1.37
CA TYR A 169 -14.53 14.66 -2.75
C TYR A 169 -14.02 13.60 -3.75
N TYR A 170 -12.86 12.99 -3.48
CA TYR A 170 -12.29 11.96 -4.39
C TYR A 170 -13.09 10.66 -4.39
N PHE A 171 -13.57 10.21 -3.23
CA PHE A 171 -14.42 9.02 -3.14
C PHE A 171 -15.77 9.22 -3.85
N SER A 172 -16.40 10.39 -3.67
CA SER A 172 -17.69 10.70 -4.33
C SER A 172 -17.55 10.73 -5.84
N LYS A 173 -16.49 11.36 -6.36
CA LYS A 173 -16.17 11.36 -7.80
C LYS A 173 -16.01 9.93 -8.34
N SER A 174 -15.31 9.08 -7.60
CA SER A 174 -15.05 7.69 -8.00
C SER A 174 -16.30 6.82 -7.92
N LEU A 175 -17.17 7.01 -6.91
CA LEU A 175 -18.46 6.34 -6.83
C LEU A 175 -19.37 6.73 -7.99
N ARG A 176 -19.40 8.02 -8.38
CA ARG A 176 -20.15 8.46 -9.56
C ARG A 176 -19.67 7.76 -10.83
N GLU A 177 -18.36 7.67 -11.03
CA GLU A 177 -17.77 6.92 -12.15
C GLU A 177 -18.20 5.45 -12.12
N LYS A 178 -18.16 4.78 -10.96
CA LYS A 178 -18.67 3.41 -10.83
C LYS A 178 -20.12 3.30 -11.28
N ILE A 179 -21.00 4.17 -10.77
CA ILE A 179 -22.42 4.17 -11.13
C ILE A 179 -22.60 4.39 -12.64
N ASP A 180 -21.86 5.34 -13.22
CA ASP A 180 -21.95 5.65 -14.65
C ASP A 180 -21.48 4.46 -15.52
N LYS A 181 -20.48 3.68 -15.08
CA LYS A 181 -20.09 2.42 -15.73
C LYS A 181 -21.15 1.34 -15.61
N GLU A 182 -21.66 1.09 -14.40
CA GLU A 182 -22.69 0.05 -14.14
C GLU A 182 -24.02 0.34 -14.84
N THR A 183 -24.35 1.63 -15.04
CA THR A 183 -25.54 2.07 -15.77
C THR A 183 -25.33 2.19 -17.28
N GLY A 184 -24.15 1.85 -17.80
CA GLY A 184 -23.81 1.91 -19.22
C GLY A 184 -23.72 3.32 -19.80
N ARG A 185 -23.64 4.36 -18.96
CA ARG A 185 -23.41 5.76 -19.40
C ARG A 185 -21.97 5.98 -19.85
N ILE A 186 -21.04 5.25 -19.24
CA ILE A 186 -19.65 5.15 -19.67
C ILE A 186 -19.46 3.74 -20.24
N PRO A 187 -18.93 3.58 -21.47
CA PRO A 187 -18.69 2.26 -22.03
C PRO A 187 -17.67 1.50 -21.16
N PRO A 188 -17.81 0.17 -21.03
CA PRO A 188 -16.82 -0.65 -20.35
C PRO A 188 -15.44 -0.42 -20.97
N PHE A 189 -14.39 -0.44 -20.14
CA PHE A 189 -13.03 -0.28 -20.64
C PHE A 189 -12.67 -1.43 -21.59
N THR A 190 -12.72 -1.20 -22.90
CA THR A 190 -12.40 -2.20 -23.93
C THR A 190 -10.89 -2.24 -24.21
N GLY A 191 -10.05 -2.40 -23.17
CA GLY A 191 -8.65 -2.90 -23.24
C GLY A 191 -7.66 -2.32 -24.27
N SER A 192 -8.02 -1.32 -25.07
CA SER A 192 -7.32 -0.94 -26.31
C SER A 192 -7.39 0.56 -26.61
N GLY A 193 -8.03 1.35 -25.73
CA GLY A 193 -7.95 2.80 -25.78
C GLY A 193 -6.54 3.22 -25.39
N LYS A 194 -5.77 3.68 -26.38
CA LYS A 194 -4.49 4.37 -26.19
C LYS A 194 -4.60 5.26 -24.95
N LYS A 195 -3.78 5.01 -23.92
CA LYS A 195 -3.49 6.03 -22.91
C LYS A 195 -3.28 7.35 -23.67
N GLN A 196 -3.88 8.44 -23.24
CA GLN A 196 -3.47 9.76 -23.71
C GLN A 196 -1.99 9.94 -23.31
N GLU A 197 -1.09 9.46 -24.18
CA GLU A 197 0.36 9.60 -24.14
C GLU A 197 0.80 10.94 -24.74
N ASN A 198 -0.08 11.94 -24.70
CA ASN A 198 0.19 13.27 -25.21
C ASN A 198 0.22 14.26 -24.05
N ASP A 199 1.20 14.13 -23.14
CA ASP A 199 1.98 15.25 -22.52
C ASP A 199 3.08 14.73 -21.56
N THR A 200 3.79 13.66 -21.96
CA THR A 200 4.53 12.79 -21.03
C THR A 200 5.79 13.43 -20.44
N GLN A 201 6.44 14.37 -21.13
CA GLN A 201 7.72 14.94 -20.68
C GLN A 201 7.56 15.96 -19.54
N GLY A 202 6.58 16.87 -19.64
CA GLY A 202 6.29 17.89 -18.62
C GLY A 202 5.68 17.29 -17.35
N ARG A 203 4.78 16.31 -17.50
CA ARG A 203 4.22 15.56 -16.37
C ARG A 203 5.26 14.73 -15.64
N THR A 204 6.21 14.10 -16.33
CA THR A 204 7.22 13.20 -15.69
C THR A 204 8.23 13.94 -14.81
N ILE A 205 8.68 15.13 -15.23
CA ILE A 205 9.59 15.96 -14.42
C ILE A 205 8.88 16.47 -13.16
N ASN A 206 7.64 16.95 -13.29
CA ASN A 206 6.83 17.41 -12.16
C ASN A 206 6.50 16.25 -11.18
N THR A 207 6.20 15.06 -11.72
CA THR A 207 5.96 13.81 -10.97
C THR A 207 7.16 13.42 -10.11
N THR A 208 8.37 13.49 -10.67
CA THR A 208 9.61 13.15 -9.95
C THR A 208 9.88 14.12 -8.79
N MET A 209 9.73 15.43 -9.02
CA MET A 209 9.89 16.43 -7.96
C MET A 209 8.84 16.29 -6.86
N THR A 210 7.58 16.02 -7.25
CA THR A 210 6.48 15.78 -6.31
C THR A 210 6.79 14.60 -5.38
N LEU A 211 7.18 13.44 -5.93
CA LEU A 211 7.50 12.25 -5.11
C LEU A 211 8.66 12.49 -4.15
N LEU A 212 9.69 13.23 -4.58
CA LEU A 212 10.79 13.61 -3.70
C LEU A 212 10.34 14.58 -2.59
N SER A 213 9.49 15.54 -2.91
CA SER A 213 8.90 16.47 -1.93
C SER A 213 8.09 15.72 -0.88
N ILE A 214 7.24 14.77 -1.30
CA ILE A 214 6.48 13.90 -0.40
C ILE A 214 7.40 13.07 0.51
N TYR A 215 8.42 12.43 -0.06
CA TYR A 215 9.43 11.71 0.73
C TYR A 215 10.15 12.64 1.73
N GLN A 216 10.43 13.89 1.35
CA GLN A 216 11.14 14.84 2.21
C GLN A 216 10.28 15.39 3.34
N LYS A 217 8.96 15.48 3.14
CA LYS A 217 8.05 16.12 4.09
C LYS A 217 7.28 15.15 4.98
N LEU A 218 7.06 13.91 4.54
CA LEU A 218 6.34 12.92 5.34
C LEU A 218 7.31 11.99 6.11
N PRO A 219 7.27 12.00 7.45
CA PRO A 219 8.25 11.29 8.29
C PRO A 219 8.20 9.77 8.16
N PHE A 220 7.02 9.17 7.94
CA PHE A 220 6.89 7.71 7.87
C PHE A 220 7.60 7.12 6.65
N TYR A 221 7.54 7.79 5.49
CA TYR A 221 8.27 7.36 4.30
C TYR A 221 9.78 7.31 4.57
N GLN A 222 10.35 8.35 5.19
CA GLN A 222 11.78 8.33 5.53
C GLN A 222 12.09 7.24 6.55
N ALA A 223 11.26 7.10 7.58
CA ALA A 223 11.46 6.09 8.61
C ALA A 223 11.51 4.67 8.01
N GLY A 224 10.63 4.36 7.04
CA GLY A 224 10.63 3.12 6.28
C GLY A 224 11.91 2.90 5.48
N HIS A 225 12.39 3.93 4.78
CA HIS A 225 13.63 3.85 3.99
C HIS A 225 14.85 3.60 4.88
N PHE A 226 15.04 4.40 5.93
CA PHE A 226 16.20 4.27 6.80
C PHE A 226 16.20 2.95 7.57
N SER A 227 15.05 2.52 8.08
CA SER A 227 14.93 1.23 8.78
C SER A 227 15.17 0.04 7.84
N GLY A 228 14.61 0.10 6.63
CA GLY A 228 14.78 -0.94 5.62
C GLY A 228 16.24 -1.06 5.16
N VAL A 229 16.88 0.08 4.87
CA VAL A 229 18.30 0.12 4.52
C VAL A 229 19.15 -0.42 5.66
N GLN A 230 18.86 -0.08 6.92
CA GLN A 230 19.58 -0.63 8.06
C GLN A 230 19.44 -2.16 8.13
N ALA A 231 18.24 -2.71 7.89
CA ALA A 231 18.04 -4.17 7.86
C ALA A 231 18.85 -4.86 6.74
N LEU A 232 19.02 -4.19 5.59
CA LEU A 232 19.91 -4.66 4.53
C LEU A 232 21.39 -4.64 5.00
N VAL A 233 21.82 -3.49 5.55
CA VAL A 233 23.19 -3.26 6.05
C VAL A 233 23.58 -4.29 7.09
N ASP A 234 22.69 -4.64 8.01
CA ASP A 234 22.92 -5.64 9.06
C ASP A 234 23.35 -7.01 8.50
N ARG A 235 22.97 -7.31 7.25
CA ARG A 235 23.24 -8.61 6.60
C ARG A 235 24.39 -8.57 5.59
N VAL A 236 24.78 -7.40 5.11
CA VAL A 236 25.80 -7.25 4.05
C VAL A 236 27.07 -6.51 4.50
N SER A 237 27.03 -5.74 5.59
CA SER A 237 28.11 -4.82 6.00
C SER A 237 29.46 -5.49 6.24
N ARG A 238 29.49 -6.76 6.67
CA ARG A 238 30.73 -7.51 6.90
C ARG A 238 31.46 -7.91 5.61
N SER A 239 30.86 -7.69 4.45
CA SER A 239 31.44 -8.04 3.16
C SER A 239 32.10 -6.83 2.50
N LYS A 240 33.27 -7.08 1.90
CA LYS A 240 34.01 -6.03 1.16
C LYS A 240 33.36 -5.66 -0.17
N ARG A 241 32.54 -6.55 -0.74
CA ARG A 241 31.81 -6.29 -1.99
C ARG A 241 30.34 -6.60 -1.75
N VAL A 242 29.46 -5.68 -2.11
CA VAL A 242 28.02 -5.82 -1.92
C VAL A 242 27.34 -5.62 -3.27
N HIS A 243 26.39 -6.49 -3.60
CA HIS A 243 25.51 -6.35 -4.76
C HIS A 243 24.07 -6.27 -4.27
N VAL A 244 23.37 -5.20 -4.63
CA VAL A 244 21.95 -5.03 -4.32
C VAL A 244 21.13 -5.06 -5.60
N ILE A 245 20.11 -5.91 -5.64
CA ILE A 245 19.09 -5.94 -6.69
C ILE A 245 17.90 -5.12 -6.23
N GLU A 246 17.59 -4.06 -6.96
CA GLU A 246 16.51 -3.11 -6.67
C GLU A 246 15.35 -3.37 -7.64
N LEU A 247 14.23 -3.88 -7.11
CA LEU A 247 13.05 -4.23 -7.90
C LEU A 247 12.15 -3.03 -8.21
N ALA A 248 12.46 -1.87 -7.61
CA ALA A 248 11.80 -0.60 -7.89
C ALA A 248 12.73 0.58 -7.50
N ILE A 249 13.74 0.86 -8.32
CA ILE A 249 14.77 1.87 -7.98
C ILE A 249 14.20 3.28 -7.80
N ARG A 250 13.15 3.64 -8.55
CA ARG A 250 12.51 4.97 -8.54
C ARG A 250 13.56 6.09 -8.62
N GLN A 251 13.67 6.93 -7.59
CA GLN A 251 14.62 8.04 -7.51
C GLN A 251 15.96 7.66 -6.84
N GLY A 252 16.13 6.41 -6.38
CA GLY A 252 17.38 5.89 -5.81
C GLY A 252 17.69 6.40 -4.40
N VAL A 253 16.72 6.98 -3.69
CA VAL A 253 16.93 7.59 -2.37
C VAL A 253 17.44 6.57 -1.36
N GLN A 254 16.82 5.39 -1.30
CA GLN A 254 17.26 4.27 -0.46
C GLN A 254 18.70 3.84 -0.77
N THR A 255 19.11 3.91 -2.05
CA THR A 255 20.47 3.57 -2.46
C THR A 255 21.48 4.62 -1.98
N MET A 256 21.12 5.91 -1.98
CA MET A 256 21.97 6.95 -1.40
C MET A 256 22.17 6.74 0.11
N ILE A 257 21.09 6.42 0.83
CA ILE A 257 21.14 6.10 2.27
C ILE A 257 22.04 4.88 2.49
N LEU A 258 21.90 3.84 1.66
CA LEU A 258 22.72 2.63 1.73
C LEU A 258 24.21 2.93 1.52
N MET A 259 24.55 3.75 0.52
CA MET A 259 25.92 4.17 0.25
C MET A 259 26.55 4.84 1.48
N GLN A 260 25.83 5.79 2.09
CA GLN A 260 26.29 6.46 3.30
C GLN A 260 26.44 5.48 4.46
N ALA A 261 25.46 4.60 4.68
CA ALA A 261 25.47 3.63 5.77
C ALA A 261 26.62 2.63 5.67
N LEU A 262 26.94 2.16 4.45
CA LEU A 262 28.06 1.24 4.20
C LEU A 262 29.41 1.95 4.25
N ALA A 263 29.53 3.16 3.71
CA ALA A 263 30.77 3.95 3.76
C ALA A 263 31.15 4.37 5.19
N SER A 264 30.16 4.44 6.10
CA SER A 264 30.36 4.84 7.50
C SER A 264 30.71 3.67 8.44
N GLN A 265 31.02 2.48 7.93
CA GLN A 265 31.38 1.31 8.76
C GLN A 265 32.91 1.24 8.98
N PRO A 266 33.46 1.72 10.12
CA PRO A 266 34.91 1.78 10.33
C PRO A 266 35.55 0.38 10.39
N ASP A 267 34.87 -0.58 11.01
CA ASP A 267 35.39 -1.94 11.21
C ASP A 267 35.30 -2.80 9.95
N PHE A 268 34.41 -2.45 9.02
CA PHE A 268 34.12 -3.21 7.81
C PHE A 268 34.06 -2.30 6.58
N PRO A 269 35.19 -1.72 6.14
CA PRO A 269 35.20 -0.81 5.01
C PRO A 269 34.82 -1.54 3.71
N ILE A 270 33.76 -1.05 3.07
CA ILE A 270 33.33 -1.53 1.76
C ILE A 270 34.36 -1.17 0.69
N LYS A 271 34.70 -2.13 -0.17
CA LYS A 271 35.56 -1.92 -1.35
C LYS A 271 34.77 -1.60 -2.60
N HIS A 272 33.55 -2.12 -2.73
CA HIS A 272 32.72 -1.91 -3.90
C HIS A 272 31.24 -2.16 -3.61
N LEU A 273 30.38 -1.25 -4.07
CA LEU A 273 28.94 -1.44 -4.12
C LEU A 273 28.48 -1.55 -5.58
N LYS A 274 27.81 -2.65 -5.92
CA LYS A 274 27.09 -2.82 -7.18
C LYS A 274 25.59 -2.72 -6.92
N VAL A 275 24.87 -1.97 -7.73
CA VAL A 275 23.41 -1.92 -7.72
C VAL A 275 22.89 -2.33 -9.09
N THR A 276 21.91 -3.23 -9.13
CA THR A 276 21.19 -3.60 -10.35
C THR A 276 19.74 -3.20 -10.21
N ALA A 277 19.32 -2.20 -10.98
CA ALA A 277 17.94 -1.79 -11.07
C ALA A 277 17.21 -2.64 -12.11
N VAL A 278 16.15 -3.32 -11.69
CA VAL A 278 15.31 -4.16 -12.53
C VAL A 278 14.00 -3.42 -12.82
N GLY A 279 13.52 -3.47 -14.06
CA GLY A 279 12.23 -2.87 -14.42
C GLY A 279 11.68 -3.36 -15.76
N THR A 280 10.40 -3.12 -15.99
CA THR A 280 9.69 -3.46 -17.25
C THR A 280 9.45 -2.26 -18.17
N GLY A 281 9.91 -1.08 -17.78
CA GLY A 281 9.71 0.18 -18.50
C GLY A 281 10.52 1.32 -17.88
N HIS A 282 10.32 2.55 -18.37
CA HIS A 282 10.97 3.77 -17.84
C HIS A 282 12.52 3.69 -17.82
N GLU A 283 13.11 3.07 -18.84
CA GLU A 283 14.56 2.85 -18.92
C GLU A 283 15.35 4.16 -18.81
N GLN A 284 14.87 5.22 -19.45
CA GLN A 284 15.55 6.51 -19.44
C GLN A 284 15.57 7.12 -18.04
N GLU A 285 14.48 7.05 -17.30
CA GLU A 285 14.40 7.52 -15.91
C GLU A 285 15.31 6.68 -15.00
N ILE A 286 15.31 5.35 -15.17
CA ILE A 286 16.17 4.43 -14.42
C ILE A 286 17.66 4.70 -14.69
N LYS A 287 18.02 5.00 -15.94
CA LYS A 287 19.39 5.42 -16.32
C LYS A 287 19.77 6.76 -15.68
N LYS A 288 18.89 7.77 -15.73
CA LYS A 288 19.09 9.07 -15.06
C LYS A 288 19.24 8.92 -13.55
N THR A 289 18.51 8.00 -12.92
CA THR A 289 18.73 7.64 -11.50
C THR A 289 20.14 7.08 -11.29
N GLY A 290 20.59 6.16 -12.16
CA GLY A 290 21.94 5.63 -12.14
C GLY A 290 23.04 6.68 -12.22
N ASP A 291 22.89 7.67 -13.11
CA ASP A 291 23.88 8.74 -13.26
C ASP A 291 23.97 9.61 -12.00
N ARG A 292 22.82 9.96 -11.41
CA ARG A 292 22.77 10.68 -10.12
C ARG A 292 23.44 9.89 -8.99
N LEU A 293 23.19 8.58 -8.93
CA LEU A 293 23.80 7.70 -7.92
C LEU A 293 25.31 7.57 -8.11
N LYS A 294 25.81 7.51 -9.34
CA LYS A 294 27.26 7.52 -9.62
C LYS A 294 27.92 8.82 -9.15
N SER A 295 27.34 9.97 -9.50
CA SER A 295 27.86 11.27 -9.02
C SER A 295 27.84 11.38 -7.50
N PHE A 296 26.80 10.86 -6.85
CA PHE A 296 26.75 10.81 -5.39
C PHE A 296 27.84 9.90 -4.81
N ALA A 297 28.04 8.70 -5.35
CA ALA A 297 29.09 7.78 -4.92
C ALA A 297 30.50 8.39 -5.05
N GLU A 298 30.77 9.10 -6.16
CA GLU A 298 32.02 9.83 -6.38
C GLU A 298 32.24 10.90 -5.31
N SER A 299 31.20 11.65 -4.94
CA SER A 299 31.28 12.70 -3.91
C SER A 299 31.69 12.19 -2.53
N ILE A 300 31.34 10.93 -2.21
CA ILE A 300 31.73 10.25 -0.96
C ILE A 300 32.91 9.29 -1.14
N LYS A 301 33.56 9.30 -2.31
CA LYS A 301 34.71 8.45 -2.67
C LYS A 301 34.44 6.94 -2.55
N LEU A 302 33.20 6.52 -2.82
CA LEU A 302 32.79 5.12 -2.81
C LEU A 302 32.94 4.51 -4.21
N SER A 303 33.65 3.37 -4.32
CA SER A 303 33.66 2.60 -5.57
C SER A 303 32.28 2.01 -5.82
N PHE A 304 31.66 2.42 -6.93
CA PHE A 304 30.28 2.08 -7.23
C PHE A 304 30.11 1.62 -8.67
N SER A 305 29.21 0.68 -8.90
CA SER A 305 28.76 0.26 -10.23
C SER A 305 27.25 0.15 -10.27
N TYR A 306 26.65 0.62 -11.37
CA TYR A 306 25.22 0.61 -11.57
C TYR A 306 24.89 -0.10 -12.87
N LYS A 307 24.05 -1.12 -12.78
CA LYS A 307 23.55 -1.89 -13.91
C LYS A 307 22.04 -1.69 -14.04
N VAL A 308 21.58 -1.55 -15.27
CA VAL A 308 20.17 -1.50 -15.61
C VAL A 308 19.80 -2.81 -16.29
N VAL A 309 18.76 -3.48 -15.79
CA VAL A 309 18.14 -4.66 -16.42
C VAL A 309 16.71 -4.29 -16.76
N ILE A 310 16.45 -4.04 -18.05
CA ILE A 310 15.10 -3.85 -18.56
C ILE A 310 14.67 -5.11 -19.28
N VAL A 311 13.54 -5.66 -18.87
CA VAL A 311 12.87 -6.78 -19.52
C VAL A 311 11.52 -6.31 -20.07
N LYS A 312 11.06 -6.87 -21.18
CA LYS A 312 9.74 -6.49 -21.71
C LYS A 312 8.62 -7.03 -20.81
N ASP A 313 8.81 -8.26 -20.35
CA ASP A 313 7.95 -8.96 -19.42
C ASP A 313 8.80 -9.46 -18.24
N MET A 314 8.26 -9.46 -17.03
CA MET A 314 8.95 -10.06 -15.88
C MET A 314 9.15 -11.57 -16.03
N LEU A 315 8.43 -12.25 -16.94
CA LEU A 315 8.74 -13.63 -17.32
C LEU A 315 10.12 -13.78 -17.97
N ASP A 316 10.62 -12.75 -18.67
CA ASP A 316 11.93 -12.77 -19.32
C ASP A 316 13.09 -12.54 -18.33
N PHE A 317 12.77 -12.09 -17.11
CA PHE A 317 13.77 -11.87 -16.07
C PHE A 317 14.37 -13.19 -15.61
N ASN A 318 15.70 -13.28 -15.68
CA ASN A 318 16.43 -14.49 -15.34
C ASN A 318 17.78 -14.15 -14.68
N ARG A 319 18.38 -15.17 -14.08
CA ARG A 319 19.63 -15.07 -13.31
C ARG A 319 20.80 -14.51 -14.11
N ASP A 320 20.92 -14.87 -15.39
CA ASP A 320 22.09 -14.53 -16.21
C ASP A 320 22.17 -13.03 -16.50
N LEU A 321 21.03 -12.33 -16.47
CA LEU A 321 20.97 -10.88 -16.61
C LEU A 321 21.61 -10.12 -15.43
N LEU A 322 21.93 -10.77 -14.31
CA LEU A 322 22.41 -10.09 -13.10
C LEU A 322 23.94 -9.93 -13.03
N GLU A 323 24.70 -10.71 -13.82
CA GLU A 323 26.17 -10.76 -13.77
C GLU A 323 26.69 -10.94 -12.33
N LEU A 324 26.27 -12.01 -11.66
CA LEU A 324 26.62 -12.27 -10.26
C LEU A 324 28.12 -12.61 -10.10
N ASP A 325 28.78 -12.00 -9.11
CA ASP A 325 30.12 -12.39 -8.65
C ASP A 325 30.00 -13.16 -7.33
N PRO A 326 30.50 -14.41 -7.22
CA PRO A 326 30.47 -15.20 -5.97
C PRO A 326 31.14 -14.53 -4.76
N ARG A 327 31.95 -13.49 -4.97
CA ARG A 327 32.63 -12.72 -3.91
C ARG A 327 31.76 -11.60 -3.34
N GLU A 328 30.59 -11.34 -3.92
CA GLU A 328 29.66 -10.30 -3.48
C GLU A 328 28.67 -10.82 -2.43
N ALA A 329 28.41 -10.02 -1.39
CA ALA A 329 27.21 -10.23 -0.58
C ALA A 329 26.01 -9.70 -1.35
N LEU A 330 25.08 -10.60 -1.67
CA LEU A 330 23.88 -10.28 -2.41
C LEU A 330 22.73 -9.92 -1.47
N GLY A 331 22.03 -8.82 -1.77
CA GLY A 331 20.77 -8.44 -1.14
C GLY A 331 19.72 -8.05 -2.18
N VAL A 332 18.45 -8.20 -1.85
CA VAL A 332 17.32 -7.73 -2.66
C VAL A 332 16.58 -6.65 -1.88
N PHE A 333 16.20 -5.57 -2.57
CA PHE A 333 15.43 -4.47 -1.98
C PHE A 333 14.23 -4.16 -2.87
N SER A 334 13.05 -4.07 -2.25
CA SER A 334 11.80 -3.73 -2.92
C SER A 334 11.00 -2.74 -2.10
N LEU A 335 10.76 -1.55 -2.66
CA LEU A 335 10.02 -0.47 -2.01
C LEU A 335 8.79 -0.12 -2.88
N TYR A 336 7.61 -0.57 -2.44
CA TYR A 336 6.35 -0.56 -3.19
C TYR A 336 6.52 -1.10 -4.62
N GLY A 337 7.25 -2.23 -4.73
CA GLY A 337 7.65 -2.81 -5.99
C GLY A 337 6.89 -4.07 -6.35
N LEU A 338 6.43 -4.85 -5.36
CA LEU A 338 5.81 -6.15 -5.61
C LEU A 338 4.30 -6.06 -5.75
N TRP A 339 3.65 -5.05 -5.17
CA TRP A 339 2.18 -4.92 -5.27
C TRP A 339 1.68 -4.89 -6.71
N SER A 340 2.45 -4.34 -7.65
CA SER A 340 2.08 -4.27 -9.07
C SER A 340 2.05 -5.64 -9.75
N LEU A 341 2.70 -6.64 -9.16
CA LEU A 341 2.74 -8.01 -9.66
C LEU A 341 1.69 -8.92 -9.01
N ILE A 342 0.90 -8.41 -8.04
CA ILE A 342 -0.19 -9.19 -7.42
C ILE A 342 -1.23 -9.64 -8.46
N THR A 343 -1.50 -8.81 -9.47
CA THR A 343 -2.40 -9.15 -10.58
C THR A 343 -1.75 -10.01 -11.66
N GLN A 344 -0.45 -10.26 -11.57
CA GLN A 344 0.39 -10.96 -12.55
C GLN A 344 1.14 -12.09 -11.84
N GLN A 345 0.38 -13.06 -11.32
CA GLN A 345 0.91 -14.06 -10.39
C GLN A 345 2.02 -14.92 -11.01
N ASP A 346 1.86 -15.33 -12.27
CA ASP A 346 2.87 -16.04 -13.06
C ASP A 346 4.21 -15.29 -13.09
N ARG A 347 4.15 -13.97 -13.23
CA ARG A 347 5.32 -13.08 -13.23
C ARG A 347 5.94 -12.94 -11.85
N LEU A 348 5.11 -12.78 -10.82
CA LEU A 348 5.56 -12.74 -9.44
C LEU A 348 6.25 -14.06 -9.04
N GLU A 349 5.69 -15.20 -9.45
CA GLU A 349 6.30 -16.50 -9.23
C GLU A 349 7.61 -16.68 -10.01
N SER A 350 7.66 -16.25 -11.27
CA SER A 350 8.90 -16.27 -12.05
C SER A 350 10.00 -15.46 -11.36
N LEU A 351 9.67 -14.23 -10.93
CA LEU A 351 10.58 -13.38 -10.15
C LEU A 351 11.06 -14.08 -8.88
N MET A 352 10.17 -14.73 -8.12
CA MET A 352 10.55 -15.44 -6.91
C MET A 352 11.42 -16.68 -7.19
N LYS A 353 11.20 -17.39 -8.30
CA LYS A 353 12.09 -18.48 -8.75
C LYS A 353 13.49 -17.97 -9.03
N VAL A 354 13.63 -16.79 -9.65
CA VAL A 354 14.94 -16.13 -9.85
C VAL A 354 15.56 -15.74 -8.50
N ILE A 355 14.82 -15.07 -7.61
CA ILE A 355 15.32 -14.67 -6.29
C ILE A 355 15.78 -15.89 -5.46
N LYS A 356 15.07 -17.02 -5.57
CA LYS A 356 15.49 -18.28 -4.96
C LYS A 356 16.79 -18.83 -5.57
N SER A 357 16.92 -18.78 -6.90
CA SER A 357 18.11 -19.28 -7.60
C SER A 357 19.40 -18.51 -7.26
N ILE A 358 19.28 -17.22 -6.90
CA ILE A 358 20.42 -16.37 -6.54
C ILE A 358 20.71 -16.36 -5.03
N ASN A 359 19.79 -16.89 -4.21
CA ASN A 359 19.91 -17.09 -2.77
C ASN A 359 20.55 -15.87 -2.04
N PRO A 360 19.91 -14.69 -2.07
CA PRO A 360 20.44 -13.50 -1.41
C PRO A 360 20.51 -13.70 0.10
N ARG A 361 21.42 -12.97 0.77
CA ARG A 361 21.51 -12.98 2.24
C ARG A 361 20.25 -12.44 2.91
N VAL A 362 19.57 -11.53 2.23
CA VAL A 362 18.33 -10.92 2.70
C VAL A 362 17.57 -10.33 1.53
N MET A 363 16.25 -10.38 1.61
CA MET A 363 15.34 -9.57 0.82
C MET A 363 14.57 -8.65 1.77
N VAL A 364 14.67 -7.33 1.56
CA VAL A 364 13.91 -6.33 2.32
C VAL A 364 12.76 -5.85 1.45
N MET A 365 11.55 -5.81 2.02
CA MET A 365 10.33 -5.38 1.35
C MET A 365 9.60 -4.34 2.20
N CYS A 366 9.24 -3.21 1.59
CA CYS A 366 8.29 -2.25 2.16
C CYS A 366 7.07 -2.15 1.24
N GLU A 367 5.88 -2.38 1.78
CA GLU A 367 4.61 -2.30 1.06
C GLU A 367 3.56 -1.56 1.89
N VAL A 368 2.44 -1.17 1.27
CA VAL A 368 1.31 -0.54 1.96
C VAL A 368 0.73 -1.49 3.02
N ALA A 369 0.55 -1.01 4.25
CA ALA A 369 -0.02 -1.78 5.37
C ALA A 369 -1.55 -1.73 5.43
N ALA A 370 -2.23 -1.96 4.30
CA ALA A 370 -3.69 -1.99 4.22
C ALA A 370 -4.17 -3.09 3.28
N ASN A 371 -5.30 -3.72 3.61
CA ASN A 371 -5.94 -4.70 2.73
C ASN A 371 -6.97 -4.02 1.82
N LEU A 372 -6.49 -3.43 0.72
CA LEU A 372 -7.35 -2.77 -0.28
C LEU A 372 -7.76 -3.73 -1.42
N ASN A 373 -7.70 -5.04 -1.17
CA ASN A 373 -7.99 -6.07 -2.16
C ASN A 373 -9.09 -7.07 -1.72
N SER A 374 -9.86 -6.78 -0.68
CA SER A 374 -11.06 -7.56 -0.32
C SER A 374 -11.97 -7.79 -1.55
N PRO A 375 -12.63 -8.95 -1.72
CA PRO A 375 -13.63 -9.13 -2.78
C PRO A 375 -14.93 -8.35 -2.52
N ASN A 376 -15.26 -8.09 -1.25
CA ASN A 376 -16.41 -7.26 -0.89
C ASN A 376 -16.09 -5.77 -1.10
N PHE A 377 -16.88 -5.11 -1.94
CA PHE A 377 -16.72 -3.70 -2.32
C PHE A 377 -16.83 -2.75 -1.13
N VAL A 378 -17.82 -2.94 -0.25
CA VAL A 378 -18.05 -2.06 0.89
C VAL A 378 -16.87 -2.15 1.86
N ASN A 379 -16.37 -3.36 2.13
CA ASN A 379 -15.18 -3.55 2.97
C ASN A 379 -13.94 -2.89 2.38
N ARG A 380 -13.70 -3.06 1.08
CA ARG A 380 -12.59 -2.35 0.39
C ARG A 380 -12.70 -0.84 0.57
N LEU A 381 -13.91 -0.30 0.42
CA LEU A 381 -14.16 1.13 0.53
C LEU A 381 -13.93 1.65 1.95
N ILE A 382 -14.37 0.92 2.98
CA ILE A 382 -14.17 1.30 4.38
C ILE A 382 -12.69 1.27 4.74
N GLU A 383 -11.98 0.18 4.42
CA GLU A 383 -10.54 0.05 4.65
C GLU A 383 -9.75 1.17 3.96
N ALA A 384 -10.12 1.47 2.72
CA ALA A 384 -9.52 2.58 1.98
C ALA A 384 -9.84 3.93 2.62
N LEU A 385 -11.05 4.14 3.13
CA LEU A 385 -11.44 5.39 3.78
C LEU A 385 -10.56 5.68 5.00
N PHE A 386 -10.29 4.67 5.84
CA PHE A 386 -9.37 4.81 6.96
C PHE A 386 -7.92 5.01 6.51
N TYR A 387 -7.43 4.20 5.57
CA TYR A 387 -6.07 4.32 5.06
C TYR A 387 -5.79 5.68 4.43
N TYR A 388 -6.59 6.08 3.43
CA TYR A 388 -6.46 7.38 2.80
C TYR A 388 -6.79 8.50 3.78
N GLY A 389 -7.68 8.29 4.76
CA GLY A 389 -7.97 9.26 5.81
C GLY A 389 -6.70 9.65 6.56
N ALA A 390 -5.92 8.67 6.99
CA ALA A 390 -4.63 8.89 7.63
C ALA A 390 -3.60 9.54 6.69
N VAL A 391 -3.57 9.18 5.41
CA VAL A 391 -2.67 9.81 4.43
C VAL A 391 -3.03 11.28 4.21
N PHE A 392 -4.31 11.62 4.00
CA PHE A 392 -4.76 13.01 3.85
C PHE A 392 -4.56 13.85 5.12
N ASP A 393 -4.75 13.24 6.30
CA ASP A 393 -4.43 13.84 7.60
C ASP A 393 -2.93 14.13 7.73
N SER A 394 -2.07 13.22 7.28
CA SER A 394 -0.62 13.45 7.28
C SER A 394 -0.17 14.58 6.36
N LEU A 395 -0.81 14.72 5.19
CA LEU A 395 -0.56 15.84 4.27
C LEU A 395 -1.01 17.17 4.88
N GLU A 396 -2.10 17.17 5.67
CA GLU A 396 -2.57 18.36 6.38
C GLU A 396 -1.59 18.82 7.45
N ASP A 397 -1.03 17.89 8.22
CA ASP A 397 -0.14 18.20 9.34
C ASP A 397 1.31 18.49 8.92
N CYS A 398 1.80 17.87 7.84
CA CYS A 398 3.21 17.93 7.45
C CYS A 398 3.50 18.82 6.23
N MET A 399 2.48 19.30 5.51
CA MET A 399 2.66 20.12 4.31
C MET A 399 1.75 21.34 4.28
N ASP A 400 2.33 22.48 3.86
CA ASP A 400 1.58 23.71 3.66
C ASP A 400 0.44 23.51 2.66
N ARG A 401 -0.69 24.20 2.89
CA ARG A 401 -1.88 24.11 2.02
C ARG A 401 -1.61 24.59 0.60
N GLU A 402 -0.73 25.57 0.44
CA GLU A 402 -0.36 26.16 -0.85
C GLU A 402 0.78 25.41 -1.56
N ASP A 403 1.27 24.30 -1.00
CA ASP A 403 2.30 23.49 -1.65
C ASP A 403 1.71 22.79 -2.90
N GLU A 404 2.18 23.17 -4.07
CA GLU A 404 1.75 22.57 -5.34
C GLU A 404 1.95 21.04 -5.36
N ASN A 405 3.00 20.53 -4.71
CA ASN A 405 3.26 19.09 -4.64
C ASN A 405 2.18 18.35 -3.84
N ARG A 406 1.56 19.01 -2.85
CA ARG A 406 0.43 18.44 -2.10
C ARG A 406 -0.79 18.31 -3.00
N GLY A 407 -1.14 19.38 -3.72
CA GLY A 407 -2.28 19.36 -4.66
C GLY A 407 -2.10 18.32 -5.77
N VAL A 408 -0.88 18.21 -6.33
CA VAL A 408 -0.54 17.16 -7.31
C VAL A 408 -0.63 15.76 -6.69
N THR A 409 -0.16 15.59 -5.45
CA THR A 409 -0.23 14.31 -4.73
C THR A 409 -1.67 13.86 -4.51
N GLU A 410 -2.51 14.73 -3.97
CA GLU A 410 -3.92 14.44 -3.69
C GLU A 410 -4.69 14.16 -4.98
N SER A 411 -4.50 14.97 -6.03
CA SER A 411 -5.28 14.85 -7.28
C SER A 411 -4.81 13.74 -8.22
N ILE A 412 -3.50 13.56 -8.41
CA ILE A 412 -2.96 12.64 -9.42
C ILE A 412 -2.66 11.26 -8.83
N TYR A 413 -2.14 11.18 -7.61
CA TYR A 413 -1.71 9.90 -7.05
C TYR A 413 -2.79 9.29 -6.17
N LEU A 414 -3.23 10.02 -5.14
CA LEU A 414 -4.26 9.52 -4.23
C LEU A 414 -5.61 9.44 -4.95
N GLY A 415 -5.96 10.45 -5.75
CA GLY A 415 -7.17 10.46 -6.56
C GLY A 415 -7.26 9.26 -7.52
N GLU A 416 -6.20 8.95 -8.27
CA GLU A 416 -6.19 7.77 -9.16
C GLU A 416 -6.17 6.45 -8.39
N ALA A 417 -5.52 6.40 -7.22
CA ALA A 417 -5.53 5.20 -6.38
C ALA A 417 -6.91 4.92 -5.77
N ILE A 418 -7.60 5.96 -5.30
CA ILE A 418 -9.00 5.90 -4.88
C ILE A 418 -9.90 5.50 -6.07
N ARG A 419 -9.73 6.12 -7.24
CA ARG A 419 -10.49 5.80 -8.46
C ARG A 419 -10.30 4.34 -8.88
N SER A 420 -9.07 3.84 -8.93
CA SER A 420 -8.78 2.44 -9.27
C SER A 420 -9.40 1.46 -8.27
N MET A 421 -9.53 1.83 -7.00
CA MET A 421 -10.10 0.95 -5.98
C MET A 421 -11.64 0.99 -5.96
N VAL A 422 -12.23 2.18 -6.11
CA VAL A 422 -13.69 2.38 -6.06
C VAL A 422 -14.36 2.11 -7.40
N ALA A 423 -13.81 2.60 -8.51
CA ALA A 423 -14.50 2.68 -9.80
C ALA A 423 -14.11 1.63 -10.82
N ALA A 424 -13.05 0.86 -10.55
CA ALA A 424 -12.57 -0.19 -11.44
C ALA A 424 -12.76 -1.56 -10.77
N ASP A 425 -13.11 -2.56 -11.58
CA ASP A 425 -13.29 -3.95 -11.16
C ASP A 425 -12.49 -4.88 -12.09
N GLY A 426 -12.31 -6.14 -11.67
CA GLY A 426 -11.60 -7.15 -12.47
C GLY A 426 -10.21 -6.70 -12.96
N ALA A 427 -9.94 -6.86 -14.24
CA ALA A 427 -8.67 -6.50 -14.87
C ALA A 427 -8.41 -4.98 -14.94
N GLU A 428 -9.44 -4.13 -14.84
CA GLU A 428 -9.27 -2.68 -14.80
C GLU A 428 -8.70 -2.21 -13.45
N ARG A 429 -8.97 -2.96 -12.37
CA ARG A 429 -8.47 -2.67 -11.02
C ARG A 429 -7.00 -3.08 -10.89
N VAL A 430 -6.13 -2.15 -11.24
CA VAL A 430 -4.67 -2.33 -11.25
C VAL A 430 -4.01 -2.14 -9.90
N ILE A 431 -4.53 -1.26 -9.04
CA ILE A 431 -3.98 -1.03 -7.69
C ILE A 431 -4.63 -1.99 -6.70
N ARG A 432 -3.81 -2.90 -6.17
CA ARG A 432 -4.20 -3.91 -5.18
C ARG A 432 -3.15 -3.97 -4.09
N HIS A 433 -3.56 -3.66 -2.87
CA HIS A 433 -2.73 -3.81 -1.67
C HIS A 433 -3.30 -4.92 -0.80
N VAL A 434 -2.41 -5.72 -0.22
CA VAL A 434 -2.75 -6.84 0.65
C VAL A 434 -1.98 -6.71 1.96
N SER A 435 -2.50 -7.31 3.03
CA SER A 435 -1.82 -7.34 4.32
C SER A 435 -0.53 -8.16 4.26
N ILE A 436 0.33 -7.96 5.26
CA ILE A 436 1.60 -8.70 5.40
C ILE A 436 1.39 -10.22 5.51
N ASP A 437 0.26 -10.68 6.03
CA ASP A 437 -0.06 -12.11 6.13
C ASP A 437 -0.19 -12.80 4.77
N VAL A 438 -0.68 -12.08 3.76
CA VAL A 438 -0.73 -12.59 2.39
C VAL A 438 0.69 -12.77 1.85
N TRP A 439 1.57 -11.79 2.07
CA TRP A 439 2.98 -11.88 1.72
C TRP A 439 3.72 -12.99 2.48
N ARG A 440 3.45 -13.19 3.78
CA ARG A 440 3.98 -14.30 4.59
C ARG A 440 3.64 -15.65 3.98
N LYS A 441 2.35 -15.89 3.69
CA LYS A 441 1.88 -17.13 3.07
C LYS A 441 2.54 -17.33 1.70
N PHE A 442 2.64 -16.27 0.91
CA PHE A 442 3.26 -16.33 -0.42
C PHE A 442 4.75 -16.68 -0.35
N PHE A 443 5.55 -15.96 0.45
CA PHE A 443 6.99 -16.20 0.57
C PHE A 443 7.33 -17.55 1.23
N ALA A 444 6.50 -18.02 2.17
CA ALA A 444 6.68 -19.34 2.78
C ALA A 444 6.65 -20.48 1.74
N ARG A 445 5.85 -20.35 0.66
CA ARG A 445 5.81 -21.34 -0.44
C ARG A 445 7.14 -21.48 -1.19
N PHE A 446 7.96 -20.43 -1.17
CA PHE A 446 9.30 -20.45 -1.78
C PHE A 446 10.38 -20.94 -0.80
N GLY A 447 10.02 -21.25 0.45
CA GLY A 447 10.96 -21.61 1.51
C GLY A 447 11.66 -20.39 2.11
N MET A 448 11.00 -19.24 2.12
CA MET A 448 11.50 -18.06 2.81
C MET A 448 10.87 -17.95 4.19
N LYS A 449 11.64 -17.44 5.14
CA LYS A 449 11.20 -17.12 6.49
C LYS A 449 11.42 -15.65 6.79
N GLU A 450 10.45 -15.07 7.49
CA GLU A 450 10.55 -13.70 7.99
C GLU A 450 11.61 -13.62 9.09
N ILE A 451 12.44 -12.58 9.03
CA ILE A 451 13.47 -12.27 10.01
C ILE A 451 13.17 -10.96 10.71
N GLY A 452 13.48 -10.92 12.02
CA GLY A 452 13.26 -9.73 12.84
C GLY A 452 14.27 -8.63 12.54
N PHE A 453 13.83 -7.40 12.75
CA PHE A 453 14.67 -6.20 12.63
C PHE A 453 15.55 -6.02 13.86
N SER A 454 16.74 -5.45 13.67
CA SER A 454 17.62 -5.12 14.78
C SER A 454 17.09 -3.91 15.56
N VAL A 455 17.57 -3.75 16.79
CA VAL A 455 17.34 -2.53 17.59
C VAL A 455 17.82 -1.29 16.82
N SER A 456 18.89 -1.42 16.04
CA SER A 456 19.41 -0.33 15.20
C SER A 456 18.41 0.08 14.12
N SER A 457 17.78 -0.86 13.41
CA SER A 457 16.76 -0.54 12.40
C SER A 457 15.58 0.22 12.98
N LEU A 458 15.03 -0.25 14.10
CA LEU A 458 13.94 0.44 14.80
C LEU A 458 14.37 1.82 15.34
N SER A 459 15.61 1.94 15.80
CA SER A 459 16.17 3.21 16.28
C SER A 459 16.31 4.23 15.15
N GLN A 460 16.70 3.80 13.95
CA GLN A 460 16.77 4.67 12.77
C GLN A 460 15.39 5.23 12.42
N ALA A 461 14.36 4.39 12.40
CA ALA A 461 12.98 4.81 12.14
C ALA A 461 12.54 5.93 13.11
N LYS A 462 12.73 5.69 14.41
CA LYS A 462 12.36 6.64 15.47
C LYS A 462 13.19 7.92 15.43
N LEU A 463 14.49 7.84 15.16
CA LEU A 463 15.38 9.00 15.10
C LEU A 463 15.05 9.91 13.92
N VAL A 464 14.72 9.32 12.76
CA VAL A 464 14.33 10.08 11.57
C VAL A 464 13.01 10.79 11.79
N ALA A 465 11.99 10.11 12.32
CA ALA A 465 10.71 10.76 12.61
C ALA A 465 10.85 11.94 13.57
N LYS A 466 11.71 11.84 14.60
CA LYS A 466 11.99 12.94 15.55
C LYS A 466 12.54 14.22 14.92
N LYS A 467 13.03 14.18 13.67
CA LYS A 467 13.49 15.37 12.95
C LYS A 467 12.34 16.24 12.40
N PHE A 468 11.12 15.70 12.39
CA PHE A 468 9.94 16.36 11.88
C PHE A 468 9.12 16.94 13.03
N SER A 469 8.58 18.14 12.86
CA SER A 469 7.61 18.73 13.79
C SER A 469 6.37 17.84 13.95
N CYS A 470 5.91 17.27 12.83
CA CYS A 470 4.79 16.33 12.77
C CYS A 470 5.20 14.87 13.13
N GLY A 471 6.46 14.63 13.52
CA GLY A 471 7.01 13.30 13.73
C GLY A 471 6.45 12.54 14.94
N SER A 472 5.88 13.24 15.93
CA SER A 472 5.20 12.61 17.07
C SER A 472 3.92 11.88 16.67
N SER A 473 3.34 12.19 15.50
CA SER A 473 2.20 11.48 14.93
C SER A 473 2.60 10.14 14.31
N CYS A 474 3.89 9.88 14.06
CA CYS A 474 4.33 8.57 13.59
C CYS A 474 4.25 7.52 14.70
N THR A 475 3.74 6.35 14.34
CA THR A 475 3.65 5.16 15.20
C THR A 475 4.52 4.05 14.63
N PHE A 476 5.09 3.24 15.51
CA PHE A 476 6.05 2.20 15.16
C PHE A 476 5.71 0.94 15.94
N ASP A 477 4.90 0.08 15.32
CA ASP A 477 4.41 -1.15 15.92
C ASP A 477 5.09 -2.36 15.27
N THR A 478 4.92 -3.52 15.90
CA THR A 478 5.39 -4.80 15.38
C THR A 478 4.21 -5.70 15.08
N ASP A 479 4.21 -6.28 13.89
CA ASP A 479 3.31 -7.36 13.51
C ASP A 479 4.20 -8.58 13.23
N GLY A 480 4.14 -9.62 14.06
CA GLY A 480 5.06 -10.74 13.96
C GLY A 480 6.53 -10.29 14.04
N LYS A 481 7.27 -10.40 12.93
CA LYS A 481 8.67 -9.95 12.82
C LYS A 481 8.84 -8.71 11.93
N SER A 482 7.77 -8.21 11.33
CA SER A 482 7.77 -6.99 10.53
C SER A 482 7.55 -5.76 11.42
N VAL A 483 7.90 -4.61 10.86
CA VAL A 483 7.65 -3.30 11.45
C VAL A 483 6.50 -2.66 10.71
N ILE A 484 5.49 -2.22 11.45
CA ILE A 484 4.39 -1.42 10.93
C ILE A 484 4.68 0.05 11.28
N ILE A 485 4.77 0.88 10.25
CA ILE A 485 4.92 2.32 10.38
C ILE A 485 3.57 2.94 10.10
N GLY A 486 3.03 3.65 11.09
CA GLY A 486 1.69 4.22 11.03
C GLY A 486 1.67 5.73 11.24
N TRP A 487 0.50 6.32 10.99
CA TRP A 487 0.18 7.71 11.24
C TRP A 487 -1.01 7.80 12.20
N LYS A 488 -0.79 8.38 13.39
CA LYS A 488 -1.76 8.48 14.50
C LYS A 488 -2.44 7.13 14.83
N GLY A 489 -1.69 6.03 14.74
CA GLY A 489 -2.16 4.67 14.99
C GLY A 489 -2.72 3.93 13.77
N THR A 490 -2.99 4.62 12.66
CA THR A 490 -3.40 3.97 11.41
C THR A 490 -2.16 3.43 10.67
N PRO A 491 -2.06 2.12 10.38
CA PRO A 491 -0.96 1.57 9.60
C PRO A 491 -0.87 2.19 8.21
N ILE A 492 0.33 2.60 7.82
CA ILE A 492 0.60 3.12 6.47
C ILE A 492 1.48 2.14 5.70
N GLU A 493 2.54 1.63 6.34
CA GLU A 493 3.59 0.85 5.68
C GLU A 493 4.00 -0.36 6.50
N SER A 494 4.20 -1.48 5.83
CA SER A 494 4.72 -2.71 6.40
C SER A 494 6.11 -2.97 5.85
N LEU A 495 7.10 -2.91 6.73
CA LEU A 495 8.49 -3.18 6.44
C LEU A 495 8.87 -4.56 6.96
N SER A 496 9.28 -5.45 6.07
CA SER A 496 9.61 -6.85 6.36
C SER A 496 10.94 -7.25 5.74
N ALA A 497 11.61 -8.23 6.34
CA ALA A 497 12.85 -8.78 5.84
C ALA A 497 12.80 -10.31 5.83
N TRP A 498 13.42 -10.92 4.82
CA TRP A 498 13.26 -12.33 4.50
C TRP A 498 14.59 -12.98 4.14
N GLU A 499 14.77 -14.23 4.53
CA GLU A 499 15.89 -15.08 4.10
C GLU A 499 15.36 -16.47 3.71
N PHE A 500 16.08 -17.18 2.84
CA PHE A 500 15.75 -18.57 2.54
C PHE A 500 16.11 -19.47 3.74
N SER A 501 15.22 -20.42 4.04
CA SER A 501 15.35 -21.35 5.17
C SER A 501 16.45 -22.38 4.96
#